data_AF-A0A0S7EXQ2-F1
#
_entry.id   AF-A0A0S7EXQ2-F1
#
_cell.length_a   1.000
_cell.length_b   1.000
_cell.length_c   1.000
_cell.angle_alpha   90.00
_cell.angle_beta   90.00
_cell.angle_gamma   90.00
#
_symmetry.space_group_name_H-M   'P 1'
#
loop_
_entity.id
_entity.type
_entity.pdbx_description
1 polymer ?
#
loop_
_entity_poly.entity_id
_entity_poly.type
_entity_poly.pdbx_seq_one_letter_code
_entity_poly.pdbx_strand_id
1 'polypeptide(L)'
;LIGPSVPVTPVTFTPTPVDISKVMLPPQLEDIREKMAENFHELWVKDRIDLGWTNGPVKDEGKQHDPCLIEFSKLPEQERNQNLQMAEDILKTVLALGFQN
;
A
#
# COMPACT_ATOMS: atom_id res chain seq x y z
N LEU A 1 -18.10 -48.14 22.76
CA LEU A 1 -17.30 -47.86 21.54
C LEU A 1 -17.16 -46.35 21.43
N ILE A 2 -15.99 -45.79 21.76
CA ILE A 2 -15.69 -44.38 21.55
C ILE A 2 -15.01 -44.30 20.18
N GLY A 3 -15.66 -43.66 19.22
CA GLY A 3 -15.08 -43.42 17.88
C GLY A 3 -13.87 -42.49 17.95
N PRO A 4 -13.04 -42.41 16.89
CA PRO A 4 -11.85 -41.59 16.91
C PRO A 4 -12.25 -40.11 17.09
N SER A 5 -11.82 -39.51 18.19
CA SER A 5 -11.88 -38.07 18.37
C SER A 5 -10.87 -37.45 17.41
N VAL A 6 -11.35 -36.85 16.32
CA VAL A 6 -10.49 -35.95 15.53
C VAL A 6 -10.20 -34.75 16.42
N PRO A 7 -8.95 -34.50 16.84
CA PRO A 7 -8.65 -33.26 17.53
C PRO A 7 -8.95 -32.13 16.56
N VAL A 8 -9.94 -31.30 16.88
CA VAL A 8 -10.21 -30.05 16.16
C VAL A 8 -9.10 -29.09 16.54
N THR A 9 -7.93 -29.22 15.91
CA THR A 9 -6.92 -28.17 15.93
C THR A 9 -7.51 -26.95 15.23
N PRO A 10 -7.51 -25.76 15.86
CA PRO A 10 -7.99 -24.56 15.19
C PRO A 10 -7.20 -24.37 13.91
N VAL A 11 -7.89 -24.09 12.80
CA VAL A 11 -7.26 -23.81 11.52
C VAL A 11 -6.46 -22.51 11.68
N THR A 12 -5.14 -22.62 11.79
CA THR A 12 -4.26 -21.46 11.80
C THR A 12 -4.34 -20.80 10.41
N PHE A 13 -4.74 -19.54 10.37
CA PHE A 13 -4.70 -18.76 9.15
C PHE A 13 -3.23 -18.54 8.73
N THR A 14 -2.87 -18.99 7.54
CA THR A 14 -1.56 -18.76 6.92
C THR A 14 -1.76 -17.96 5.64
N PRO A 15 -1.38 -16.67 5.58
CA PRO A 15 -1.51 -15.88 4.37
C PRO A 15 -0.58 -16.41 3.27
N THR A 16 -1.05 -16.37 2.03
CA THR A 16 -0.32 -16.81 0.83
C THR A 16 -0.36 -15.71 -0.22
N PRO A 17 0.44 -14.64 -0.07
CA PRO A 17 0.47 -13.54 -1.03
C PRO A 17 1.01 -14.03 -2.38
N VAL A 18 0.69 -13.29 -3.45
CA VAL A 18 1.28 -13.51 -4.77
C VAL A 18 2.79 -13.25 -4.70
N ASP A 19 3.59 -14.20 -5.16
CA ASP A 19 5.06 -14.02 -5.23
C ASP A 19 5.43 -13.07 -6.37
N ILE A 20 5.84 -11.86 -6.01
CA ILE A 20 6.30 -10.82 -6.94
C ILE A 20 7.83 -10.67 -6.97
N SER A 21 8.58 -11.49 -6.23
CA SER A 21 10.04 -11.33 -6.05
C SER A 21 10.83 -11.43 -7.35
N LYS A 22 10.30 -12.15 -8.34
CA LYS A 22 10.91 -12.35 -9.67
C LYS A 22 10.27 -11.51 -10.77
N VAL A 23 9.28 -10.70 -10.43
CA VAL A 23 8.60 -9.85 -11.41
C VAL A 23 9.39 -8.56 -11.55
N MET A 24 9.86 -8.29 -12.76
CA MET A 24 10.52 -7.03 -13.10
C MET A 24 9.50 -6.06 -13.66
N LEU A 25 9.53 -4.82 -13.18
CA LEU A 25 8.70 -3.76 -13.74
C LEU A 25 9.28 -3.34 -15.11
N PRO A 26 8.51 -3.42 -16.21
CA PRO A 26 8.95 -2.94 -17.50
C PRO A 26 9.13 -1.42 -17.50
N PRO A 27 10.11 -0.85 -18.24
CA PRO A 27 10.35 0.59 -18.27
C PRO A 27 9.12 1.44 -18.60
N GLN A 28 8.22 0.95 -19.46
CA GLN A 28 6.99 1.65 -19.81
C GLN A 28 6.00 1.81 -18.64
N LEU A 29 6.17 1.05 -17.55
CA LEU A 29 5.33 1.15 -16.35
C LEU A 29 5.97 2.03 -15.25
N GLU A 30 7.21 2.51 -15.43
CA GLU A 30 7.88 3.39 -14.46
C GLU A 30 7.14 4.72 -14.30
N ASP A 31 6.74 5.34 -15.41
CA ASP A 31 5.92 6.56 -15.39
C ASP A 31 4.54 6.32 -14.75
N ILE A 32 3.99 5.11 -14.91
CA ILE A 32 2.72 4.72 -14.32
C ILE A 32 2.88 4.52 -12.81
N ARG A 33 4.00 3.96 -12.35
CA ARG A 33 4.30 3.82 -10.92
C ARG A 33 4.25 5.19 -10.22
N GLU A 34 4.92 6.20 -10.79
CA GLU A 34 4.96 7.54 -10.20
C GLU A 34 3.57 8.18 -10.15
N LYS A 35 2.84 8.17 -11.27
CA LYS A 35 1.48 8.72 -11.34
C LYS A 35 0.50 7.99 -10.42
N MET A 36 0.66 6.68 -10.27
CA MET A 36 -0.16 5.86 -9.39
C MET A 36 0.12 6.21 -7.92
N ALA A 37 1.39 6.32 -7.54
CA ALA A 37 1.79 6.71 -6.19
C ALA A 37 1.28 8.11 -5.83
N GLU A 38 1.42 9.08 -6.74
CA GLU A 38 0.87 10.42 -6.59
C GLU A 38 -0.66 10.39 -6.44
N ASN A 39 -1.37 9.68 -7.31
CA ASN A 39 -2.83 9.58 -7.24
C ASN A 39 -3.32 8.95 -5.93
N PHE A 40 -2.66 7.91 -5.43
CA PHE A 40 -3.02 7.32 -4.13
C PHE A 40 -2.78 8.29 -2.97
N HIS A 41 -1.68 9.05 -3.02
CA HIS A 41 -1.41 10.08 -2.05
C HIS A 41 -2.49 11.18 -2.08
N GLU A 42 -2.85 11.67 -3.26
CA GLU A 42 -3.92 12.68 -3.42
C GLU A 42 -5.27 12.20 -2.85
N LEU A 43 -5.65 10.94 -3.11
CA LEU A 43 -6.87 10.36 -2.55
C LEU A 43 -6.79 10.27 -1.01
N TRP A 44 -5.65 9.83 -0.46
CA TRP A 44 -5.44 9.78 0.98
C TRP A 44 -5.50 11.17 1.63
N VAL A 45 -4.84 12.17 1.03
CA VAL A 45 -4.87 13.56 1.51
C VAL A 45 -6.31 14.07 1.50
N LYS A 46 -7.04 13.82 0.42
CA LYS A 46 -8.44 14.22 0.29
C LYS A 46 -9.30 13.63 1.41
N ASP A 47 -9.23 12.32 1.63
CA ASP A 47 -10.00 11.62 2.67
C ASP A 47 -9.66 12.16 4.08
N ARG A 48 -8.38 12.48 4.32
CA ARG A 48 -7.94 13.08 5.59
C ARG A 48 -8.48 14.48 5.80
N ILE A 49 -8.43 15.33 4.77
CA ILE A 49 -8.98 16.70 4.84
C ILE A 49 -10.50 16.65 5.08
N ASP A 50 -11.22 15.75 4.40
CA ASP A 50 -12.66 15.56 4.60
C ASP A 50 -13.01 15.15 6.05
N LEU A 51 -12.08 14.46 6.74
CA LEU A 51 -12.17 14.09 8.15
C LEU A 51 -11.69 15.18 9.12
N GLY A 52 -11.33 16.36 8.62
CA GLY A 52 -10.88 17.50 9.42
C GLY A 52 -9.40 17.49 9.78
N TRP A 53 -8.59 16.63 9.16
CA TRP A 53 -7.15 16.63 9.38
C TRP A 53 -6.48 17.84 8.72
N THR A 54 -5.42 18.33 9.33
CA THR A 54 -4.63 19.46 8.82
C THR A 54 -3.13 19.16 8.86
N ASN A 55 -2.36 19.90 8.07
CA ASN A 55 -0.91 19.77 8.11
C ASN A 55 -0.35 20.29 9.44
N GLY A 56 0.56 19.53 10.05
CA GLY A 56 1.28 19.94 11.25
C GLY A 56 2.70 19.37 11.27
N PRO A 57 3.61 19.92 12.09
CA PRO A 57 5.03 19.56 12.08
C PRO A 57 5.31 18.12 12.54
N VAL A 58 4.37 17.52 13.29
CA VAL A 58 4.43 16.15 13.78
C VAL A 58 3.04 15.54 13.69
N LYS A 59 2.99 14.22 13.53
CA LYS A 59 1.72 13.48 13.55
C LYS A 59 1.13 13.51 14.95
N ASP A 60 -0.12 13.96 15.07
CA ASP A 60 -0.86 14.05 16.32
C ASP A 60 -2.33 13.72 16.05
N GLU A 61 -2.77 12.53 16.48
CA GLU A 61 -4.15 12.08 16.25
C GLU A 61 -5.17 12.88 17.08
N GLY A 62 -4.77 13.36 18.25
CA GLY A 62 -5.64 14.15 19.13
C GLY A 62 -5.94 15.54 18.58
N LYS A 63 -5.00 16.10 17.79
CA LYS A 63 -5.18 17.38 17.07
C LYS A 63 -5.55 17.21 15.60
N GLN A 64 -5.64 15.96 15.12
CA GLN A 64 -5.84 15.64 13.71
C GLN A 64 -4.77 16.29 12.80
N HIS A 65 -3.52 16.28 13.25
CA HIS A 65 -2.39 16.80 12.47
C HIS A 65 -1.60 15.65 11.84
N ASP A 66 -1.23 15.79 10.56
CA ASP A 66 -0.30 14.88 9.89
C ASP A 66 0.64 15.66 8.95
N PRO A 67 1.98 15.54 9.09
CA PRO A 67 2.96 16.25 8.27
C PRO A 67 2.93 15.85 6.79
N CYS A 68 2.33 14.69 6.47
CA CYS A 68 2.21 14.21 5.11
C CYS A 68 1.04 14.86 4.34
N LEU A 69 0.23 15.72 4.97
CA LEU A 69 -0.82 16.49 4.29
C LEU A 69 -0.25 17.67 3.49
N ILE A 70 0.56 17.32 2.51
CA ILE A 70 1.26 18.18 1.56
C ILE A 70 1.26 17.53 0.18
N GLU A 71 1.66 18.27 -0.85
CA GLU A 71 1.81 17.73 -2.20
C GLU A 71 2.78 16.53 -2.23
N PHE A 72 2.49 15.53 -3.05
CA PHE A 72 3.31 14.32 -3.18
C PHE A 72 4.80 14.61 -3.44
N SER A 73 5.09 15.61 -4.29
CA SER A 73 6.45 16.04 -4.64
C SER A 73 7.23 16.64 -3.47
N LYS A 74 6.54 17.09 -2.42
CA LYS A 74 7.10 17.73 -1.23
C LYS A 74 7.23 16.77 -0.05
N LEU A 75 6.78 15.52 -0.20
CA LEU A 75 6.91 14.51 0.85
C LEU A 75 8.38 14.29 1.23
N PRO A 76 8.64 13.99 2.52
CA PRO A 76 9.91 13.43 2.92
C PRO A 76 10.24 12.21 2.06
N GLU A 77 11.52 12.06 1.69
CA GLU A 77 11.96 11.01 0.78
C GLU A 77 11.53 9.61 1.24
N GLN A 78 11.56 9.35 2.54
CA GLN A 78 11.10 8.11 3.14
C GLN A 78 9.62 7.81 2.82
N GLU A 79 8.74 8.79 3.03
CA GLU A 79 7.29 8.63 2.80
C GLU A 79 6.98 8.53 1.30
N ARG A 80 7.67 9.32 0.47
CA ARG A 80 7.55 9.23 -0.99
C ARG A 80 7.96 7.85 -1.50
N ASN A 81 9.08 7.32 -1.00
CA ASN A 81 9.59 6.00 -1.41
C ASN A 81 8.65 4.86 -0.96
N GLN A 82 7.97 4.98 0.18
CA GLN A 82 6.95 4.01 0.58
C GLN A 82 5.75 3.99 -0.38
N ASN A 83 5.27 5.16 -0.81
CA ASN A 83 4.20 5.25 -1.80
C ASN A 83 4.62 4.68 -3.16
N LEU A 84 5.85 4.97 -3.60
CA LEU A 84 6.41 4.41 -4.84
C LEU A 84 6.55 2.88 -4.76
N GLN A 85 7.01 2.35 -3.63
CA GLN A 85 7.13 0.91 -3.43
C GLN A 85 5.76 0.24 -3.44
N MET A 86 4.75 0.83 -2.80
CA MET A 86 3.38 0.30 -2.83
C MET A 86 2.83 0.24 -4.26
N ALA A 87 3.01 1.31 -5.04
CA ALA A 87 2.59 1.34 -6.44
C ALA A 87 3.34 0.28 -7.27
N GLU A 88 4.65 0.10 -7.05
CA GLU A 88 5.45 -0.92 -7.71
C GLU A 88 4.96 -2.34 -7.39
N ASP A 89 4.69 -2.63 -6.12
CA ASP A 89 4.22 -3.93 -5.68
C ASP A 89 2.84 -4.26 -6.28
N ILE A 90 1.96 -3.27 -6.39
CA ILE A 90 0.65 -3.40 -7.07
C ILE A 90 0.85 -3.73 -8.54
N LEU A 91 1.70 -2.97 -9.25
CA LEU A 91 1.97 -3.22 -10.67
C LEU A 91 2.60 -4.60 -10.90
N LYS A 92 3.57 -5.00 -10.07
CA LYS A 92 4.17 -6.33 -10.13
C LYS A 92 3.16 -7.44 -9.84
N THR A 93 2.23 -7.21 -8.91
CA THR A 93 1.14 -8.16 -8.62
C THR A 93 0.24 -8.35 -9.83
N VAL A 94 -0.15 -7.25 -10.51
CA VAL A 94 -0.95 -7.31 -11.74
C VAL A 94 -0.24 -8.12 -12.84
N LEU A 95 1.06 -7.92 -13.02
CA LEU A 95 1.87 -8.70 -13.97
C LEU A 95 1.99 -10.17 -13.57
N ALA A 96 2.20 -10.47 -12.28
CA ALA A 96 2.27 -11.83 -11.75
C ALA A 96 0.98 -12.62 -11.96
N LEU A 97 -0.17 -11.92 -11.93
CA LEU A 97 -1.49 -12.49 -12.19
C LEU A 97 -1.80 -12.68 -13.68
N GLY A 98 -0.85 -12.37 -14.58
CA GLY A 98 -0.93 -12.71 -15.99
C GLY A 98 -1.43 -11.58 -16.90
N PHE A 99 -1.55 -10.34 -16.40
CA PHE A 99 -1.79 -9.21 -17.29
C PHE A 99 -0.51 -8.92 -18.10
N GLN A 100 -0.56 -9.17 -19.40
CA GLN A 100 0.51 -8.88 -20.36
C GLN A 100 -0.13 -8.13 -21.54
N ASN A 101 0.50 -7.05 -22.00
CA ASN A 101 0.06 -6.28 -23.18
C ASN A 101 0.11 -7.12 -24.46
#